data_AF-A0A3B9GBJ8-F1
#
_entry.id   AF-A0A3B9GBJ8-F1
#
_cell.length_a   1.000
_cell.length_b   1.000
_cell.length_c   1.000
_cell.angle_alpha   90.00
_cell.angle_beta   90.00
_cell.angle_gamma   90.00
#
_symmetry.space_group_name_H-M   'P 1'
#
loop_
_entity.id
_entity.type
_entity.pdbx_description
1 polymer ?
#
loop_
_entity_poly.entity_id
_entity_poly.type
_entity_poly.pdbx_seq_one_letter_code
_entity_poly.pdbx_strand_id
1 'polypeptide(L)'
;MKWKKFLIGSWSWKRPFYMLFWCYVLLTFYGCLMADKIIFQPPGTPYPINRAGFSSIGTGEKAVAIFHLKPGPKMPTILWSHGNAQNLESLKPALESFHIKGFGVISYDYPGYGESGGKPTEKGCYEAIEKTYRYLIENQGVSPEK
;
A
#
# COMPACT_ATOMS: atom_id res chain seq x y z
N MET A 1 25.40 32.68 -40.05
CA MET A 1 24.79 31.39 -40.49
C MET A 1 25.42 30.12 -39.85
N LYS A 2 26.26 30.21 -38.80
CA LYS A 2 26.90 29.04 -38.16
C LYS A 2 26.29 28.61 -36.81
N TRP A 3 25.58 29.51 -36.13
CA TRP A 3 24.95 29.26 -34.82
C TRP A 3 23.88 28.14 -34.85
N LYS A 4 23.07 28.06 -35.92
CA LYS A 4 22.10 26.96 -36.10
C LYS A 4 22.77 25.58 -36.17
N LYS A 5 23.98 25.49 -36.72
CA LYS A 5 24.76 24.24 -36.74
C LYS A 5 25.33 23.88 -35.37
N PHE A 6 25.58 24.89 -34.51
CA PHE A 6 26.06 24.69 -33.14
C PHE A 6 24.91 24.32 -32.19
N LEU A 7 23.72 24.92 -32.38
CA LEU A 7 22.52 24.66 -31.57
C LEU A 7 21.78 23.38 -31.99
N ILE A 8 21.72 23.09 -33.28
CA ILE A 8 20.84 22.03 -33.83
C ILE A 8 21.67 20.88 -34.44
N GLY A 9 22.99 21.07 -34.68
CA GLY A 9 23.84 20.12 -35.41
C GLY A 9 23.38 19.87 -36.86
N SER A 10 24.12 19.07 -37.63
CA SER A 10 23.71 18.62 -38.97
C SER A 10 22.60 17.58 -38.90
N TRP A 11 21.53 17.75 -39.68
CA TRP A 11 20.41 16.80 -39.76
C TRP A 11 20.90 15.37 -39.98
N SER A 12 20.32 14.43 -39.22
CA SER A 12 20.55 12.99 -39.34
C SER A 12 19.24 12.27 -39.07
N TRP A 13 18.87 11.33 -39.94
CA TRP A 13 17.67 10.50 -39.82
C TRP A 13 17.68 9.60 -38.57
N LYS A 14 18.83 9.45 -37.91
CA LYS A 14 18.95 8.71 -36.64
C LYS A 14 18.47 9.51 -35.43
N ARG A 15 18.36 10.83 -35.54
CA ARG A 15 18.02 11.74 -34.42
C ARG A 15 16.66 11.46 -33.78
N PRO A 16 15.58 11.19 -34.53
CA PRO A 16 14.30 10.82 -33.92
C PRO A 16 14.43 9.57 -33.04
N PHE A 17 15.21 8.57 -33.46
CA PHE A 17 15.43 7.35 -32.67
C PHE A 17 16.22 7.62 -31.39
N TYR A 18 17.28 8.43 -31.45
CA TYR A 18 18.01 8.84 -30.24
C TYR A 18 17.14 9.66 -29.29
N MET A 19 16.29 10.56 -29.83
CA MET A 19 15.35 11.34 -29.03
C MET A 19 14.35 10.42 -28.33
N LEU A 20 13.72 9.49 -29.04
CA LEU A 20 12.77 8.54 -28.45
C LEU A 20 13.43 7.66 -27.38
N PHE A 21 14.65 7.19 -27.64
CA PHE A 21 15.44 6.43 -26.67
C PHE A 21 15.70 7.26 -25.41
N TRP A 22 16.20 8.49 -25.53
CA TRP A 22 16.48 9.35 -24.38
C TRP A 22 15.20 9.77 -23.65
N CYS A 23 14.11 10.05 -24.35
CA CYS A 23 12.81 10.29 -23.74
C CYS A 23 12.37 9.08 -22.90
N TYR A 24 12.47 7.87 -23.44
CA TYR A 24 12.14 6.64 -22.71
C TYR A 24 13.03 6.43 -21.49
N VAL A 25 14.35 6.63 -21.62
CA VAL A 25 15.30 6.52 -20.51
C VAL A 25 14.99 7.54 -19.41
N LEU A 26 14.73 8.80 -19.77
CA LEU A 26 14.41 9.86 -18.81
C LEU A 26 13.07 9.61 -18.12
N LEU A 27 12.04 9.18 -18.85
CA LEU A 27 10.74 8.81 -18.27
C LEU A 27 10.86 7.62 -17.34
N THR A 28 11.64 6.60 -17.71
CA THR A 28 11.88 5.42 -16.87
C THR A 28 12.65 5.82 -15.61
N PHE A 29 13.71 6.62 -15.75
CA PHE A 29 14.49 7.11 -14.61
C PHE A 29 13.63 7.95 -13.66
N TYR A 30 12.83 8.88 -14.19
CA TYR A 30 11.87 9.64 -13.40
C TYR A 30 10.85 8.73 -12.70
N GLY A 31 10.32 7.74 -13.42
CA GLY A 31 9.43 6.72 -12.88
C GLY A 31 10.06 5.97 -11.72
N CYS A 32 11.30 5.48 -11.85
CA CYS A 32 12.02 4.80 -10.77
C CYS A 32 12.20 5.67 -9.52
N LEU A 33 12.36 6.99 -9.68
CA LEU A 33 12.51 7.91 -8.55
C LEU A 33 11.19 8.30 -7.89
N MET A 34 10.08 8.30 -8.64
CA MET A 34 8.80 8.85 -8.20
C MET A 34 7.69 7.80 -8.10
N ALA A 35 7.97 6.53 -8.41
CA ALA A 35 6.98 5.45 -8.49
C ALA A 35 6.12 5.36 -7.24
N ASP A 36 6.72 5.26 -6.05
CA ASP A 36 5.98 5.16 -4.79
C ASP A 36 5.04 6.35 -4.60
N LYS A 37 5.50 7.58 -4.87
CA LYS A 37 4.70 8.79 -4.70
C LYS A 37 3.54 8.87 -5.71
N ILE A 38 3.69 8.29 -6.89
CA ILE A 38 2.66 8.28 -7.94
C ILE A 38 1.63 7.16 -7.68
N ILE A 39 2.12 5.98 -7.27
CA ILE A 39 1.30 4.78 -7.09
C ILE A 39 0.50 4.89 -5.79
N PHE A 40 1.13 5.29 -4.69
CA PHE A 40 0.45 5.34 -3.40
C PHE A 40 -0.29 6.66 -3.19
N GLN A 41 -1.60 6.55 -3.02
CA GLN A 41 -2.50 7.68 -2.80
C GLN A 41 -3.22 7.52 -1.44
N PRO A 42 -2.54 7.78 -0.31
CA PRO A 42 -3.17 7.67 1.00
C PRO A 42 -4.37 8.63 1.11
N PRO A 43 -5.56 8.16 1.51
CA PRO A 43 -6.71 9.02 1.71
C PRO A 43 -6.45 9.96 2.90
N GLY A 44 -6.79 11.24 2.74
CA GLY A 44 -6.58 12.26 3.76
C GLY A 44 -7.60 12.26 4.92
N THR A 45 -8.45 11.24 5.01
CA THR A 45 -9.49 11.14 6.05
C THR A 45 -9.01 10.28 7.22
N PRO A 46 -8.59 10.90 8.34
CA PRO A 46 -8.23 10.16 9.54
C PRO A 46 -9.48 9.55 10.20
N TYR A 47 -9.28 8.56 11.07
CA TYR A 47 -10.35 7.94 11.83
C TYR A 47 -9.82 7.45 13.19
N PRO A 48 -10.62 7.47 14.27
CA PRO A 48 -10.10 7.12 15.59
C PRO A 48 -9.82 5.61 15.71
N ILE A 49 -8.60 5.25 16.11
CA ILE A 49 -8.16 3.86 16.27
C ILE A 49 -8.61 3.20 17.58
N ASN A 50 -8.98 3.99 18.60
CA ASN A 50 -9.38 3.48 19.92
C ASN A 50 -10.90 3.22 19.98
N ARG A 51 -11.41 2.34 19.11
CA ARG A 51 -12.82 1.94 19.08
C ARG A 51 -12.99 0.48 18.71
N ALA A 52 -14.22 -0.03 18.82
CA ALA A 52 -14.51 -1.45 18.61
C ALA A 52 -13.95 -1.98 17.28
N GLY A 53 -13.15 -3.04 17.36
CA GLY A 53 -12.50 -3.69 16.22
C GLY A 53 -11.22 -3.00 15.74
N PHE A 54 -10.98 -1.72 16.07
CA PHE A 54 -9.78 -0.99 15.68
C PHE A 54 -8.69 -1.06 16.76
N SER A 55 -7.44 -1.24 16.36
CA SER A 55 -6.28 -1.16 17.25
C SER A 55 -4.99 -0.94 16.46
N SER A 56 -3.87 -0.69 17.13
CA SER A 56 -2.55 -0.56 16.51
C SER A 56 -1.62 -1.69 16.92
N ILE A 57 -0.90 -2.26 15.97
CA ILE A 57 0.25 -3.13 16.23
C ILE A 57 1.51 -2.26 16.26
N GLY A 58 2.15 -2.15 17.42
CA GLY A 58 3.33 -1.31 17.63
C GLY A 58 3.00 0.18 17.70
N THR A 59 4.04 1.02 17.62
CA THR A 59 3.96 2.47 17.89
C THR A 59 4.83 3.29 16.92
N GLY A 60 4.52 4.59 16.82
CA GLY A 60 5.29 5.56 16.04
C GLY A 60 5.31 5.26 14.54
N GLU A 61 6.45 5.49 13.88
CA GLU A 61 6.61 5.27 12.43
C GLU A 61 6.39 3.81 12.00
N LYS A 62 6.49 2.86 12.92
CA LYS A 62 6.26 1.43 12.65
C LYS A 62 4.89 0.95 13.12
N ALA A 63 4.00 1.85 13.54
CA ALA A 63 2.64 1.52 13.90
C ALA A 63 1.87 1.03 12.67
N VAL A 64 1.14 -0.06 12.83
CA VAL A 64 0.24 -0.60 11.80
C VAL A 64 -1.16 -0.58 12.38
N ALA A 65 -2.01 0.29 11.86
CA ALA A 65 -3.41 0.31 12.22
C ALA A 65 -4.11 -0.93 11.67
N ILE A 66 -4.92 -1.59 12.49
CA ILE A 66 -5.65 -2.80 12.13
C ILE A 66 -7.13 -2.70 12.50
N PHE A 67 -7.95 -3.39 11.72
CA PHE A 67 -9.33 -3.71 12.06
C PHE A 67 -9.45 -5.22 12.16
N HIS A 68 -9.87 -5.75 13.31
CA HIS A 68 -9.95 -7.19 13.57
C HIS A 68 -11.25 -7.57 14.27
N LEU A 69 -11.98 -8.52 13.68
CA LEU A 69 -13.12 -9.22 14.29
C LEU A 69 -12.84 -10.73 14.29
N LYS A 70 -13.07 -11.37 15.45
CA LYS A 70 -12.77 -12.79 15.65
C LYS A 70 -13.75 -13.70 14.89
N PRO A 71 -13.33 -14.90 14.46
CA PRO A 71 -14.23 -15.84 13.78
C PRO A 71 -15.30 -16.41 14.72
N GLY A 72 -16.41 -16.84 14.12
CA GLY A 72 -17.35 -17.77 14.76
C GLY A 72 -16.75 -19.17 14.94
N PRO A 73 -17.43 -20.08 15.67
CA PRO A 73 -16.92 -21.42 15.92
C PRO A 73 -16.58 -22.17 14.62
N LYS A 74 -15.35 -22.71 14.53
CA LYS A 74 -14.83 -23.47 13.38
C LYS A 74 -14.77 -22.69 12.05
N MET A 75 -14.89 -21.37 12.07
CA MET A 75 -14.77 -20.53 10.88
C MET A 75 -13.33 -20.04 10.68
N PRO A 76 -12.86 -19.90 9.43
CA PRO A 76 -11.54 -19.36 9.16
C PRO A 76 -11.51 -17.83 9.30
N THR A 77 -10.29 -17.29 9.42
CA THR A 77 -10.03 -15.84 9.42
C THR A 77 -9.49 -15.41 8.06
N ILE A 78 -10.02 -14.31 7.53
CA ILE A 78 -9.57 -13.65 6.30
C ILE A 78 -8.61 -12.53 6.69
N LEU A 79 -7.38 -12.58 6.18
CA LEU A 79 -6.45 -11.44 6.17
C LEU A 79 -6.61 -10.71 4.84
N TRP A 80 -7.10 -9.46 4.88
CA TRP A 80 -7.43 -8.68 3.70
C TRP A 80 -6.47 -7.48 3.55
N SER A 81 -5.88 -7.32 2.36
CA SER A 81 -5.15 -6.10 1.96
C SER A 81 -6.09 -5.16 1.19
N HIS A 82 -6.32 -3.94 1.70
CA HIS A 82 -7.25 -2.99 1.07
C HIS A 82 -6.75 -2.48 -0.29
N GLY A 83 -7.60 -1.86 -1.11
CA GLY A 83 -7.20 -1.26 -2.38
C GLY A 83 -6.38 0.03 -2.20
N ASN A 84 -5.70 0.48 -3.25
CA ASN A 84 -5.11 1.82 -3.25
C ASN A 84 -6.20 2.90 -3.07
N ALA A 85 -5.84 4.04 -2.47
CA ALA A 85 -6.76 5.12 -2.09
C ALA A 85 -7.93 4.71 -1.16
N GLN A 86 -7.84 3.55 -0.52
CA GLN A 86 -8.72 3.13 0.56
C GLN A 86 -7.99 3.17 1.90
N ASN A 87 -8.76 3.09 2.97
CA ASN A 87 -8.30 2.86 4.34
C ASN A 87 -9.27 1.92 5.07
N LEU A 88 -8.96 1.53 6.30
CA LEU A 88 -9.81 0.64 7.10
C LEU A 88 -11.24 1.17 7.30
N GLU A 89 -11.45 2.48 7.47
CA GLU A 89 -12.80 3.06 7.58
C GLU A 89 -13.63 2.75 6.33
N SER A 90 -13.08 3.02 5.15
CA SER A 90 -13.77 2.78 3.87
C SER A 90 -13.98 1.28 3.58
N LEU A 91 -13.08 0.41 4.06
CA LEU A 91 -13.16 -1.04 3.84
C LEU A 91 -14.06 -1.75 4.86
N LYS A 92 -14.27 -1.17 6.04
CA LYS A 92 -15.02 -1.75 7.15
C LYS A 92 -16.37 -2.38 6.76
N PRO A 93 -17.25 -1.73 5.97
CA PRO A 93 -18.53 -2.34 5.59
C PRO A 93 -18.38 -3.67 4.85
N ALA A 94 -17.34 -3.81 4.01
CA ALA A 94 -17.05 -5.06 3.32
C ALA A 94 -16.59 -6.13 4.30
N LEU A 95 -15.67 -5.82 5.23
CA LEU A 95 -15.20 -6.75 6.26
C LEU A 95 -16.34 -7.23 7.15
N GLU A 96 -17.22 -6.32 7.57
CA GLU A 96 -18.41 -6.66 8.37
C GLU A 96 -19.36 -7.60 7.63
N SER A 97 -19.51 -7.45 6.31
CA SER A 97 -20.34 -8.35 5.50
C SER A 97 -19.84 -9.81 5.49
N PHE A 98 -18.51 -10.01 5.59
CA PHE A 98 -17.93 -11.35 5.76
C PHE A 98 -18.07 -11.83 7.20
N HIS A 99 -17.88 -10.94 8.17
CA HIS A 99 -18.01 -11.27 9.58
C HIS A 99 -19.43 -11.72 9.96
N ILE A 100 -20.47 -11.10 9.39
CA ILE A 100 -21.88 -11.52 9.56
C ILE A 100 -22.10 -12.97 9.10
N LYS A 101 -21.30 -13.46 8.14
CA LYS A 101 -21.34 -14.86 7.67
C LYS A 101 -20.51 -15.81 8.55
N GLY A 102 -19.96 -15.33 9.66
CA GLY A 102 -19.20 -16.10 10.65
C GLY A 102 -17.68 -16.08 10.45
N PHE A 103 -17.15 -15.47 9.39
CA PHE A 103 -15.71 -15.40 9.17
C PHE A 103 -15.03 -14.50 10.20
N GLY A 104 -13.81 -14.86 10.60
CA GLY A 104 -12.90 -13.91 11.21
C GLY A 104 -12.41 -12.96 10.11
N VAL A 105 -12.20 -11.69 10.42
CA VAL A 105 -11.67 -10.74 9.45
C VAL A 105 -10.63 -9.87 10.12
N ILE A 106 -9.47 -9.74 9.49
CA ILE A 106 -8.48 -8.74 9.85
C ILE A 106 -8.02 -8.01 8.58
N SER A 107 -7.87 -6.70 8.70
CA SER A 107 -7.25 -5.86 7.68
C SER A 107 -6.34 -4.87 8.38
N TYR A 108 -5.42 -4.28 7.63
CA TYR A 108 -4.43 -3.33 8.12
C TYR A 108 -4.31 -2.16 7.12
N ASP A 109 -4.01 -0.96 7.61
CA ASP A 109 -3.66 0.17 6.73
C ASP A 109 -2.19 0.07 6.30
N TYR A 110 -1.93 0.36 5.03
CA TYR A 110 -0.56 0.50 4.53
C TYR A 110 0.22 1.63 5.25
N PRO A 111 1.56 1.59 5.30
CA PRO A 111 2.32 2.67 5.92
C PRO A 111 2.00 4.03 5.31
N GLY A 112 1.76 5.03 6.15
CA GLY A 112 1.34 6.37 5.74
C GLY A 112 -0.14 6.48 5.31
N TYR A 113 -0.94 5.42 5.42
CA TYR A 113 -2.40 5.44 5.21
C TYR A 113 -3.13 5.47 6.55
N GLY A 114 -4.25 6.19 6.60
CA GLY A 114 -5.10 6.28 7.79
C GLY A 114 -4.31 6.57 9.05
N GLU A 115 -4.34 5.64 10.00
CA GLU A 115 -3.66 5.78 11.30
C GLU A 115 -2.34 4.99 11.38
N SER A 116 -1.90 4.36 10.29
CA SER A 116 -0.59 3.71 10.20
C SER A 116 0.54 4.74 10.08
N GLY A 117 1.65 4.49 10.76
CA GLY A 117 2.84 5.34 10.66
C GLY A 117 3.63 5.12 9.36
N GLY A 118 4.72 5.86 9.22
CA GLY A 118 5.71 5.61 8.17
C GLY A 118 5.37 6.24 6.82
N LYS A 119 6.02 5.73 5.75
CA LYS A 119 5.87 6.23 4.38
C LYS A 119 5.35 5.13 3.45
N PRO A 120 4.47 5.48 2.51
CA PRO A 120 3.89 4.51 1.61
C PRO A 120 4.93 4.07 0.59
N THR A 121 5.39 2.83 0.74
CA THR A 121 6.39 2.20 -0.11
C THR A 121 5.98 0.75 -0.33
N GLU A 122 6.39 0.15 -1.45
CA GLU A 122 6.11 -1.26 -1.72
C GLU A 122 6.65 -2.17 -0.60
N LYS A 123 7.91 -1.93 -0.19
CA LYS A 123 8.54 -2.65 0.92
C LYS A 123 7.74 -2.53 2.22
N GLY A 124 7.27 -1.31 2.54
CA GLY A 124 6.45 -1.08 3.72
C GLY A 124 5.13 -1.85 3.71
N CYS A 125 4.52 -2.05 2.53
CA CYS A 125 3.30 -2.85 2.41
C CYS A 125 3.55 -4.33 2.74
N TYR A 126 4.68 -4.89 2.31
CA TYR A 126 5.08 -6.25 2.68
C TYR A 126 5.38 -6.37 4.18
N GLU A 127 6.08 -5.39 4.76
CA GLU A 127 6.37 -5.37 6.20
C GLU A 127 5.06 -5.27 7.02
N ALA A 128 4.08 -4.49 6.57
CA ALA A 128 2.80 -4.32 7.26
C ALA A 128 1.93 -5.59 7.23
N ILE A 129 1.85 -6.29 6.09
CA ILE A 129 1.10 -7.55 6.01
C ILE A 129 1.76 -8.64 6.84
N GLU A 130 3.09 -8.73 6.80
CA GLU A 130 3.84 -9.73 7.57
C GLU A 130 3.63 -9.50 9.07
N LYS A 131 3.68 -8.24 9.52
CA LYS A 131 3.42 -7.89 10.92
C LYS A 131 2.00 -8.26 11.35
N THR A 132 1.02 -8.03 10.49
CA THR A 132 -0.40 -8.36 10.75
C THR A 132 -0.62 -9.87 10.78
N TYR A 133 0.02 -10.61 9.87
CA TYR A 133 0.00 -12.06 9.84
C TYR A 133 0.62 -12.68 11.10
N ARG A 134 1.81 -12.21 11.50
CA ARG A 134 2.44 -12.65 12.75
C ARG A 134 1.57 -12.35 13.96
N TYR A 135 0.93 -11.18 14.02
CA TYR A 135 -0.02 -10.86 15.09
C TYR A 135 -1.19 -11.86 15.16
N LEU A 136 -1.74 -12.29 14.02
CA LEU A 136 -2.80 -13.31 14.02
C LEU A 136 -2.33 -14.64 14.64
N ILE A 137 -1.12 -15.07 14.31
CA ILE A 137 -0.61 -16.37 14.78
C ILE A 137 -0.15 -16.27 16.24
N GLU A 138 0.74 -15.32 16.52
CA GLU A 138 1.46 -15.22 17.79
C GLU A 138 0.57 -14.64 18.90
N ASN A 139 -0.30 -13.68 18.58
CA ASN A 139 -1.12 -12.99 19.59
C ASN A 139 -2.59 -13.44 19.59
N GLN A 140 -3.14 -13.83 18.44
CA GLN A 140 -4.54 -14.26 18.34
C GLN A 140 -4.69 -15.79 18.29
N GLY A 141 -3.59 -16.54 18.22
CA GLY A 141 -3.61 -18.01 18.24
C GLY A 141 -4.31 -18.62 17.02
N VAL A 142 -4.39 -17.88 15.90
CA VAL A 142 -4.96 -18.39 14.66
C VAL A 142 -3.98 -19.40 14.05
N SER A 143 -4.41 -20.65 13.91
CA SER A 143 -3.61 -21.67 13.22
C SER A 143 -3.47 -21.31 11.73
N PRO A 144 -2.25 -21.23 11.18
CA PRO A 144 -2.04 -21.04 9.74
C PRO A 144 -2.39 -22.29 8.92
N GLU A 145 -2.52 -23.44 9.58
CA GLU A 145 -2.82 -24.74 8.98
C GLU A 145 -4.24 -25.21 9.33
N LYS A 146 -4.82 -25.99 8.42
CA LYS A 146 -5.87 -26.96 8.75
C LYS A 146 -5.24 -28.34 8.85
#